data_AF-A0A0Q3BFC2-F1
#
_entry.id   AF-A0A0Q3BFC2-F1
#
_cell.length_a   1.000
_cell.length_b   1.000
_cell.length_c   1.000
_cell.angle_alpha   90.00
_cell.angle_beta   90.00
_cell.angle_gamma   90.00
#
_symmetry.space_group_name_H-M   'P 1'
#
loop_
_entity.id
_entity.type
_entity.pdbx_description
1 polymer ?
#
loop_
_entity_poly.entity_id
_entity_poly.type
_entity_poly.pdbx_seq_one_letter_code
_entity_poly.pdbx_strand_id
1 'polypeptide(L)'
;FSGSVDIAGPTTVSNSFTVMTGTSTLDVNSDSVMITSGGEGGGTLTVTPTSVSLTQNGAGLTSSGGRTTITGTETIISGSESATLSGGGTSLVLNSSGLNISTPSGAPTIISGVADGVAPNDAVNVRQLGALEGKMSAGIAQSMAMSQLPGLTADETYSFGAAMGGFNSEYALALGGSARLDNNLTVRGAASYSDASGLGVAAGVGWSW
;
A
#
# COMPACT_ATOMS: atom_id res chain seq x y z
N PHE A 1 32.54 -44.09 30.12
CA PHE A 1 31.73 -45.31 29.96
C PHE A 1 30.85 -45.14 28.74
N SER A 2 30.88 -46.08 27.80
CA SER A 2 29.89 -46.18 26.73
C SER A 2 28.92 -47.30 27.11
N GLY A 3 27.64 -46.97 27.30
CA GLY A 3 26.62 -47.96 27.64
C GLY A 3 25.22 -47.37 27.42
N SER A 4 24.26 -48.21 27.09
CA SER A 4 22.84 -47.85 27.10
C SER A 4 22.31 -47.96 28.52
N VAL A 5 21.45 -47.03 28.92
CA VAL A 5 20.65 -47.15 30.13
C VAL A 5 19.19 -47.18 29.70
N ASP A 6 18.58 -48.36 29.79
CA ASP A 6 17.18 -48.55 29.44
C ASP A 6 16.35 -48.38 30.71
N ILE A 7 15.42 -47.42 30.69
CA ILE A 7 14.53 -47.13 31.81
C ILE A 7 13.11 -47.52 31.36
N ALA A 8 12.54 -48.55 31.99
CA ALA A 8 11.20 -49.02 31.70
C ALA A 8 10.17 -48.47 32.69
N GLY A 9 9.02 -48.01 32.17
CA GLY A 9 7.90 -47.47 32.96
C GLY A 9 8.01 -45.98 33.33
N PRO A 10 6.98 -45.40 33.96
CA PRO A 10 6.99 -43.99 34.36
C PRO A 10 8.14 -43.70 35.33
N THR A 11 9.03 -42.78 34.95
CA THR A 11 10.23 -42.47 35.74
C THR A 11 10.43 -40.96 35.85
N THR A 12 10.71 -40.49 37.07
CA THR A 12 11.14 -39.11 37.33
C THR A 12 12.66 -39.09 37.49
N VAL A 13 13.35 -38.32 36.65
CA VAL A 13 14.80 -38.10 36.77
C VAL A 13 15.05 -36.71 37.36
N SER A 14 15.46 -36.64 38.63
CA SER A 14 15.82 -35.39 39.31
C SER A 14 17.33 -35.17 39.27
N ASN A 15 17.89 -34.90 38.08
CA ASN A 15 19.32 -34.72 37.89
C ASN A 15 19.63 -33.54 36.95
N SER A 16 20.88 -33.06 36.95
CA SER A 16 21.38 -32.16 35.92
C SER A 16 21.92 -32.97 34.73
N PHE A 17 21.56 -32.56 33.51
CA PHE A 17 22.09 -33.13 32.28
C PHE A 17 23.08 -32.15 31.65
N THR A 18 24.37 -32.47 31.70
CA THR A 18 25.45 -31.65 31.13
C THR A 18 26.26 -32.49 30.15
N VAL A 19 26.35 -32.05 28.88
CA VAL A 19 27.19 -32.69 27.86
C VAL A 19 28.37 -31.79 27.53
N MET A 20 29.58 -32.22 27.93
CA MET A 20 30.80 -31.40 27.82
C MET A 20 31.35 -31.33 26.39
N THR A 21 31.11 -32.35 25.57
CA THR A 21 31.55 -32.43 24.16
C THR A 21 30.61 -33.36 23.38
N GLY A 22 30.37 -33.08 22.09
CA GLY A 22 29.49 -33.89 21.22
C GLY A 22 28.07 -33.33 21.09
N THR A 23 27.25 -33.99 20.27
CA THR A 23 25.85 -33.60 20.02
C THR A 23 24.91 -34.34 20.97
N SER A 24 24.00 -33.61 21.62
CA SER A 24 22.87 -34.20 22.34
C SER A 24 21.65 -34.24 21.43
N THR A 25 21.00 -35.39 21.33
CA THR A 25 19.72 -35.55 20.64
C THR A 25 18.67 -36.04 21.63
N LEU A 26 17.55 -35.32 21.74
CA LEU A 26 16.37 -35.77 22.47
C LEU A 26 15.37 -36.32 21.45
N ASP A 27 15.19 -37.64 21.44
CA ASP A 27 14.24 -38.35 20.58
C ASP A 27 13.08 -38.87 21.44
N VAL A 28 11.84 -38.49 21.11
CA VAL A 28 10.62 -38.86 21.85
C VAL A 28 9.64 -39.47 20.88
N ASN A 29 9.30 -40.75 21.09
CA ASN A 29 8.66 -41.57 20.06
C ASN A 29 7.13 -41.46 19.98
N SER A 30 6.38 -40.94 20.97
CA SER A 30 4.91 -41.02 20.87
C SER A 30 4.01 -39.97 21.54
N ASP A 31 4.39 -39.26 22.61
CA ASP A 31 3.40 -38.43 23.35
C ASP A 31 3.61 -36.92 23.23
N SER A 32 4.68 -36.38 23.81
CA SER A 32 5.01 -34.96 23.71
C SER A 32 6.36 -34.67 24.37
N VAL A 33 6.98 -33.54 24.01
CA VAL A 33 8.04 -32.93 24.82
C VAL A 33 7.42 -31.74 25.54
N MET A 34 7.43 -31.77 26.87
CA MET A 34 7.08 -30.62 27.71
C MET A 34 8.34 -30.15 28.45
N ILE A 35 8.75 -28.91 28.19
CA ILE A 35 9.81 -28.23 28.95
C ILE A 35 9.16 -27.10 29.73
N THR A 36 9.27 -27.15 31.06
CA THR A 36 8.72 -26.14 31.96
C THR A 36 9.84 -25.56 32.80
N SER A 37 10.01 -24.25 32.80
CA SER A 37 10.90 -23.58 33.77
C SER A 37 10.14 -23.37 35.08
N GLY A 38 10.67 -23.83 36.22
CA GLY A 38 10.04 -23.62 37.53
C GLY A 38 10.16 -22.17 38.04
N GLY A 39 9.11 -21.66 38.70
CA GLY A 39 9.04 -20.32 39.31
C GLY A 39 7.76 -19.55 38.97
N GLU A 40 7.48 -18.45 39.69
CA GLU A 40 6.39 -17.53 39.32
C GLU A 40 6.71 -16.90 37.94
N GLY A 41 5.84 -17.12 36.94
CA GLY A 41 6.04 -16.64 35.57
C GLY A 41 6.84 -17.57 34.64
N GLY A 42 7.03 -18.84 35.03
CA GLY A 42 7.69 -19.84 34.19
C GLY A 42 7.02 -20.05 32.82
N GLY A 43 7.82 -20.31 31.80
CA GLY A 43 7.36 -20.65 30.45
C GLY A 43 7.21 -22.15 30.22
N THR A 44 6.36 -22.52 29.27
CA THR A 44 6.19 -23.89 28.80
C THR A 44 6.43 -23.97 27.29
N LEU A 45 7.30 -24.90 26.86
CA LEU A 45 7.38 -25.37 25.49
C LEU A 45 6.71 -26.74 25.43
N THR A 46 5.65 -26.85 24.65
CA THR A 46 4.94 -28.11 24.40
C THR A 46 5.05 -28.46 22.93
N VAL A 47 5.68 -29.60 22.64
CA VAL A 47 5.74 -30.19 21.30
C VAL A 47 4.83 -31.41 21.30
N THR A 48 3.82 -31.40 20.45
CA THR A 48 2.91 -32.52 20.20
C THR A 48 3.10 -33.01 18.76
N PRO A 49 2.50 -34.14 18.34
CA PRO A 49 2.56 -34.58 16.95
C PRO A 49 2.03 -33.56 15.93
N THR A 50 1.20 -32.61 16.36
CA THR A 50 0.53 -31.64 15.46
C THR A 50 0.82 -30.18 15.78
N SER A 51 1.57 -29.87 16.84
CA SER A 51 1.81 -28.48 17.24
C SER A 51 3.10 -28.29 18.02
N VAL A 52 3.67 -27.09 17.91
CA VAL A 52 4.68 -26.57 18.81
C VAL A 52 4.08 -25.32 19.45
N SER A 53 3.90 -25.32 20.76
CA SER A 53 3.34 -24.19 21.51
C SER A 53 4.35 -23.69 22.53
N LEU A 54 4.57 -22.37 22.54
CA LEU A 54 5.34 -21.68 23.56
C LEU A 54 4.41 -20.73 24.32
N THR A 55 4.23 -20.97 25.62
CA THR A 55 3.53 -20.04 26.52
C THR A 55 4.56 -19.39 27.43
N GLN A 56 4.73 -18.08 27.34
CA GLN A 56 5.67 -17.33 28.18
C GLN A 56 5.06 -15.98 28.58
N ASN A 57 5.24 -15.59 29.85
CA ASN A 57 4.99 -14.24 30.32
C ASN A 57 6.26 -13.40 30.08
N GLY A 58 6.41 -12.80 28.90
CA GLY A 58 7.62 -12.05 28.50
C GLY A 58 7.94 -12.13 27.01
N ALA A 59 9.21 -11.98 26.64
CA ALA A 59 9.66 -12.19 25.27
C ALA A 59 9.49 -13.68 24.91
N GLY A 60 8.68 -13.98 23.90
CA GLY A 60 8.40 -15.35 23.43
C GLY A 60 9.59 -15.97 22.69
N LEU A 61 9.40 -16.33 21.42
CA LEU A 61 10.47 -16.86 20.59
C LEU A 61 11.47 -15.75 20.20
N THR A 62 12.72 -15.86 20.65
CA THR A 62 13.82 -14.97 20.21
C THR A 62 14.91 -15.80 19.53
N SER A 63 15.41 -15.34 18.38
CA SER A 63 16.57 -15.92 17.70
C SER A 63 17.62 -14.85 17.53
N SER A 64 18.80 -15.05 18.15
CA SER A 64 19.93 -14.14 18.04
C SER A 64 20.97 -14.71 17.06
N GLY A 65 21.30 -13.93 16.02
CA GLY A 65 22.36 -14.27 15.06
C GLY A 65 22.00 -15.29 13.98
N GLY A 66 20.74 -15.75 13.90
CA GLY A 66 20.26 -16.73 12.91
C GLY A 66 18.96 -16.31 12.21
N ARG A 67 18.54 -17.10 11.22
CA ARG A 67 17.24 -16.94 10.53
C ARG A 67 16.20 -17.87 11.15
N THR A 68 15.14 -17.31 11.72
CA THR A 68 13.91 -18.07 12.02
C THR A 68 13.07 -18.17 10.75
N THR A 69 12.73 -19.39 10.33
CA THR A 69 11.82 -19.62 9.18
C THR A 69 10.54 -20.26 9.71
N ILE A 70 9.40 -19.61 9.49
CA ILE A 70 8.07 -20.17 9.79
C ILE A 70 7.49 -20.65 8.47
N THR A 71 7.33 -21.97 8.32
CA THR A 71 6.71 -22.59 7.15
C THR A 71 5.33 -23.10 7.50
N GLY A 72 4.34 -22.73 6.71
CA GLY A 72 2.95 -23.12 6.90
C GLY A 72 2.08 -22.42 5.86
N THR A 73 0.81 -22.80 5.77
CA THR A 73 -0.14 -22.12 4.88
C THR A 73 -0.54 -20.75 5.41
N GLU A 74 -0.44 -20.53 6.72
CA GLU A 74 -0.81 -19.28 7.39
C GLU A 74 0.21 -18.92 8.49
N THR A 75 0.40 -17.62 8.71
CA THR A 75 1.16 -17.09 9.85
C THR A 75 0.30 -16.03 10.52
N ILE A 76 0.03 -16.23 11.81
CA ILE A 76 -0.81 -15.33 12.60
C ILE A 76 0.08 -14.64 13.64
N ILE A 77 0.10 -13.31 13.62
CA ILE A 77 0.76 -12.47 14.62
C ILE A 77 -0.34 -11.63 15.26
N SER A 78 -0.56 -11.81 16.56
CA SER A 78 -1.62 -11.13 17.30
C SER A 78 -1.05 -10.47 18.55
N GLY A 79 -1.33 -9.19 18.73
CA GLY A 79 -1.00 -8.43 19.92
C GLY A 79 -2.20 -7.57 20.32
N SER A 80 -2.44 -7.39 21.62
CA SER A 80 -3.54 -6.57 22.12
C SER A 80 -3.37 -5.08 21.83
N GLU A 81 -2.14 -4.62 21.60
CA GLU A 81 -1.81 -3.23 21.32
C GLU A 81 -1.28 -3.02 19.90
N SER A 82 -0.29 -3.82 19.49
CA SER A 82 0.30 -3.75 18.17
C SER A 82 0.96 -5.07 17.75
N ALA A 83 1.16 -5.24 16.44
CA ALA A 83 2.02 -6.24 15.84
C ALA A 83 3.07 -5.53 14.98
N THR A 84 4.36 -5.82 15.21
CA THR A 84 5.47 -5.16 14.54
C THR A 84 6.35 -6.16 13.80
N LEU A 85 6.66 -5.86 12.55
CA LEU A 85 7.70 -6.55 11.77
C LEU A 85 8.77 -5.54 11.39
N SER A 86 10.02 -5.81 11.75
CA SER A 86 11.14 -4.89 11.51
C SER A 86 12.32 -5.60 10.87
N GLY A 87 13.00 -4.92 9.95
CA GLY A 87 14.17 -5.43 9.26
C GLY A 87 14.82 -4.36 8.39
N GLY A 88 16.15 -4.36 8.31
CA GLY A 88 16.90 -3.42 7.46
C GLY A 88 16.64 -1.94 7.78
N GLY A 89 16.23 -1.61 9.01
CA GLY A 89 15.84 -0.25 9.40
C GLY A 89 14.45 0.19 8.93
N THR A 90 13.61 -0.71 8.42
CA THR A 90 12.19 -0.45 8.14
C THR A 90 11.32 -1.18 9.16
N SER A 91 10.21 -0.56 9.57
CA SER A 91 9.23 -1.11 10.49
C SER A 91 7.84 -1.07 9.87
N LEU A 92 7.13 -2.21 9.94
CA LEU A 92 5.71 -2.37 9.63
C LEU A 92 4.98 -2.58 10.97
N VAL A 93 4.09 -1.65 11.33
CA VAL A 93 3.33 -1.69 12.57
C VAL A 93 1.84 -1.73 12.26
N LEU A 94 1.15 -2.76 12.72
CA LEU A 94 -0.32 -2.83 12.73
C LEU A 94 -0.81 -2.55 14.15
N ASN A 95 -1.71 -1.60 14.30
CA ASN A 95 -2.35 -1.26 15.59
C ASN A 95 -3.80 -0.79 15.37
N SER A 96 -4.45 -0.27 16.42
CA SER A 96 -5.84 0.21 16.36
C SER A 96 -6.08 1.37 15.37
N SER A 97 -5.02 2.06 14.95
CA SER A 97 -5.09 3.16 13.97
C SER A 97 -4.82 2.69 12.53
N GLY A 98 -4.50 1.41 12.32
CA GLY A 98 -4.24 0.82 11.00
C GLY A 98 -2.81 0.35 10.81
N LEU A 99 -2.37 0.32 9.55
CA LEU A 99 -1.05 -0.13 9.12
C LEU A 99 -0.11 1.04 8.88
N ASN A 100 1.02 1.09 9.58
CA ASN A 100 2.04 2.11 9.44
C ASN A 100 3.37 1.50 8.97
N ILE A 101 3.99 2.09 7.95
CA ILE A 101 5.31 1.70 7.44
C ILE A 101 6.26 2.88 7.60
N SER A 102 7.34 2.68 8.35
CA SER A 102 8.25 3.76 8.71
C SER A 102 9.71 3.33 8.72
N THR A 103 10.60 4.31 8.59
CA THR A 103 12.03 4.18 8.89
C THR A 103 12.35 5.05 10.12
N PRO A 104 13.45 4.80 10.85
CA PRO A 104 13.87 5.63 11.98
C PRO A 104 14.01 7.12 11.66
N SER A 105 14.35 7.46 10.41
CA SER A 105 14.48 8.84 9.92
C SER A 105 13.17 9.45 9.43
N GLY A 106 12.07 8.68 9.42
CA GLY A 106 10.80 9.10 8.82
C GLY A 106 10.85 9.21 7.29
N ALA A 107 11.93 8.74 6.65
CA ALA A 107 12.04 8.74 5.20
C ALA A 107 10.97 7.81 4.57
N PRO A 108 10.37 8.21 3.43
CA PRO A 108 9.41 7.37 2.72
C PRO A 108 9.99 6.00 2.36
N THR A 109 9.12 4.99 2.37
CA THR A 109 9.45 3.63 1.93
C THR A 109 8.65 3.27 0.68
N ILE A 110 9.14 2.31 -0.10
CA ILE A 110 8.46 1.85 -1.30
C ILE A 110 7.55 0.68 -0.94
N ILE A 111 6.28 0.78 -1.35
CA ILE A 111 5.36 -0.35 -1.41
C ILE A 111 5.20 -0.72 -2.89
N SER A 112 5.70 -1.89 -3.27
CA SER A 112 5.62 -2.39 -4.65
C SER A 112 4.54 -3.45 -4.82
N GLY A 113 4.06 -3.66 -6.06
CA GLY A 113 3.04 -4.67 -6.36
C GLY A 113 1.61 -4.23 -6.05
N VAL A 114 1.39 -2.94 -5.82
CA VAL A 114 0.04 -2.36 -5.68
C VAL A 114 -0.67 -2.43 -7.03
N ALA A 115 -1.72 -3.25 -7.11
CA ALA A 115 -2.59 -3.35 -8.28
C ALA A 115 -3.40 -2.06 -8.48
N ASP A 116 -4.15 -1.96 -9.59
CA ASP A 116 -5.10 -0.86 -9.75
C ASP A 116 -6.22 -0.97 -8.71
N GLY A 117 -6.48 0.13 -8.00
CA GLY A 117 -7.64 0.22 -7.13
C GLY A 117 -8.95 0.10 -7.91
N VAL A 118 -9.91 -0.64 -7.35
CA VAL A 118 -11.24 -0.89 -7.93
C VAL A 118 -12.33 -0.30 -7.04
N ALA A 119 -12.18 -0.40 -5.71
CA ALA A 119 -13.09 0.18 -4.73
C ALA A 119 -12.62 1.56 -4.25
N PRO A 120 -13.52 2.41 -3.70
CA PRO A 120 -13.16 3.75 -3.22
C PRO A 120 -12.11 3.80 -2.10
N ASN A 121 -11.90 2.68 -1.41
CA ASN A 121 -11.00 2.57 -0.25
C ASN A 121 -9.69 1.85 -0.58
N ASP A 122 -9.46 1.50 -1.85
CA ASP A 122 -8.23 0.85 -2.29
C ASP A 122 -7.08 1.85 -2.39
N ALA A 123 -5.85 1.35 -2.26
CA ALA A 123 -4.67 2.14 -2.60
C ALA A 123 -4.62 2.39 -4.12
N VAL A 124 -4.10 3.56 -4.51
CA VAL A 124 -3.82 3.90 -5.91
C VAL A 124 -2.34 3.70 -6.21
N ASN A 125 -2.02 3.21 -7.40
CA ASN A 125 -0.64 3.12 -7.87
C ASN A 125 -0.25 4.33 -8.74
N VAL A 126 1.06 4.47 -9.00
CA VAL A 126 1.63 5.59 -9.77
C VAL A 126 1.09 5.66 -11.20
N ARG A 127 0.73 4.53 -11.81
CA ARG A 127 0.15 4.53 -13.16
C ARG A 127 -1.24 5.17 -13.17
N GLN A 128 -2.09 4.86 -12.18
CA GLN A 128 -3.41 5.49 -12.06
C GLN A 128 -3.28 6.98 -11.81
N LEU A 129 -2.34 7.38 -10.95
CA LEU A 129 -2.08 8.79 -10.67
C LEU A 129 -1.58 9.54 -11.92
N GLY A 130 -0.62 8.99 -12.67
CA GLY A 130 -0.12 9.59 -13.91
C GLY A 130 -1.19 9.67 -15.02
N ALA A 131 -2.07 8.67 -15.12
CA ALA A 131 -3.19 8.74 -16.05
C ALA A 131 -4.20 9.84 -15.69
N LEU A 132 -4.41 10.09 -14.39
CA LEU A 132 -5.21 11.23 -13.93
C LEU A 132 -4.52 12.56 -14.23
N GLU A 133 -3.21 12.67 -13.98
CA GLU A 133 -2.43 13.86 -14.29
C GLU A 133 -2.47 14.21 -15.79
N GLY A 134 -2.34 13.21 -16.66
CA GLY A 134 -2.49 13.38 -18.11
C GLY A 134 -3.87 13.91 -18.49
N LYS A 135 -4.94 13.30 -17.96
CA LYS A 135 -6.33 13.76 -18.17
C LYS A 135 -6.55 15.20 -17.70
N MET A 136 -6.04 15.56 -16.53
CA MET A 136 -6.17 16.91 -15.99
C MET A 136 -5.39 17.92 -16.84
N SER A 137 -4.16 17.58 -17.22
CA SER A 137 -3.32 18.42 -18.07
C SER A 137 -3.99 18.70 -19.42
N ALA A 138 -4.62 17.67 -19.99
CA ALA A 138 -5.38 17.76 -21.23
C ALA A 138 -6.61 18.67 -21.12
N GLY A 139 -7.35 18.56 -20.01
CA GLY A 139 -8.47 19.46 -19.71
C GLY A 139 -8.03 20.92 -19.58
N ILE A 140 -6.85 21.17 -19.01
CA ILE A 140 -6.29 22.53 -18.93
C ILE A 140 -5.89 23.01 -20.33
N ALA A 141 -5.19 22.20 -21.13
CA ALA A 141 -4.84 22.53 -22.51
C ALA A 141 -6.09 22.87 -23.35
N GLN A 142 -7.18 22.13 -23.16
CA GLN A 142 -8.49 22.40 -23.77
C GLN A 142 -9.05 23.76 -23.41
N SER A 143 -8.99 24.13 -22.12
CA SER A 143 -9.45 25.44 -21.66
C SER A 143 -8.61 26.59 -22.24
N MET A 144 -7.30 26.41 -22.34
CA MET A 144 -6.39 27.38 -22.96
C MET A 144 -6.65 27.50 -24.46
N ALA A 145 -6.94 26.39 -25.15
CA ALA A 145 -7.32 26.42 -26.55
C ALA A 145 -8.62 27.22 -26.74
N MET A 146 -9.65 26.93 -25.94
CA MET A 146 -10.93 27.65 -26.03
C MET A 146 -10.80 29.14 -25.70
N SER A 147 -9.94 29.55 -24.76
CA SER A 147 -9.78 30.96 -24.39
C SER A 147 -9.16 31.80 -25.50
N GLN A 148 -8.37 31.18 -26.38
CA GLN A 148 -7.73 31.83 -27.52
C GLN A 148 -8.63 31.89 -28.77
N LEU A 149 -9.86 31.38 -28.69
CA LEU A 149 -10.80 31.48 -29.81
C LEU A 149 -11.13 32.95 -30.14
N PRO A 150 -11.07 33.34 -31.42
CA PRO A 150 -11.39 34.70 -31.85
C PRO A 150 -12.75 35.19 -31.34
N GLY A 151 -12.79 36.44 -30.91
CA GLY A 151 -14.03 37.16 -30.59
C GLY A 151 -14.66 37.79 -31.82
N LEU A 152 -15.84 38.37 -31.62
CA LEU A 152 -16.43 39.31 -32.58
C LEU A 152 -15.75 40.67 -32.43
N THR A 153 -15.34 41.28 -33.53
CA THR A 153 -14.99 42.71 -33.56
C THR A 153 -16.24 43.58 -33.74
N ALA A 154 -16.07 44.91 -33.71
CA ALA A 154 -17.19 45.88 -33.62
C ALA A 154 -18.20 45.74 -34.77
N ASP A 155 -17.75 45.37 -35.97
CA ASP A 155 -18.58 45.31 -37.17
C ASP A 155 -18.99 43.89 -37.58
N GLU A 156 -18.59 42.86 -36.81
CA GLU A 156 -18.86 41.46 -37.14
C GLU A 156 -20.11 40.93 -36.42
N THR A 157 -21.01 40.28 -37.17
CA THR A 157 -22.21 39.62 -36.63
C THR A 157 -21.94 38.16 -36.21
N TYR A 158 -21.02 37.49 -36.90
CA TYR A 158 -20.63 36.09 -36.64
C TYR A 158 -19.11 35.94 -36.73
N SER A 159 -18.54 35.11 -35.87
CA SER A 159 -17.12 34.75 -35.89
C SER A 159 -17.01 33.25 -35.64
N PHE A 160 -16.12 32.59 -36.36
CA PHE A 160 -15.76 31.18 -36.16
C PHE A 160 -14.25 31.05 -36.25
N GLY A 161 -13.68 30.22 -35.40
CA GLY A 161 -12.24 30.03 -35.38
C GLY A 161 -11.83 28.69 -34.82
N ALA A 162 -10.55 28.41 -34.99
CA ALA A 162 -9.84 27.32 -34.40
C ALA A 162 -8.71 27.88 -33.53
N ALA A 163 -8.41 27.21 -32.44
CA ALA A 163 -7.31 27.55 -31.55
C ALA A 163 -6.70 26.28 -30.98
N MET A 164 -5.42 26.35 -30.60
CA MET A 164 -4.72 25.26 -29.94
C MET A 164 -4.15 25.72 -28.61
N GLY A 165 -4.10 24.81 -27.66
CA GLY A 165 -3.56 25.02 -26.32
C GLY A 165 -2.65 23.86 -25.96
N GLY A 166 -1.64 24.15 -25.13
CA GLY A 166 -0.71 23.16 -24.63
C GLY A 166 -0.43 23.38 -23.16
N PHE A 167 -0.42 22.30 -22.37
CA PHE A 167 -0.12 22.33 -20.95
C PHE A 167 0.50 21.00 -20.51
N ASN A 168 1.63 21.06 -19.79
CA ASN A 168 2.30 19.88 -19.21
C ASN A 168 2.49 18.71 -20.20
N SER A 169 3.05 18.99 -21.39
CA SER A 169 3.26 18.03 -22.49
C SER A 169 2.00 17.48 -23.18
N GLU A 170 0.83 18.00 -22.84
CA GLU A 170 -0.45 17.64 -23.47
C GLU A 170 -0.97 18.80 -24.33
N TYR A 171 -1.65 18.47 -25.43
CA TYR A 171 -2.15 19.43 -26.40
C TYR A 171 -3.64 19.26 -26.64
N ALA A 172 -4.31 20.36 -26.97
CA ALA A 172 -5.72 20.35 -27.30
C ALA A 172 -6.01 21.29 -28.47
N LEU A 173 -6.99 20.89 -29.28
CA LEU A 173 -7.56 21.69 -30.35
C LEU A 173 -8.96 22.14 -29.94
N ALA A 174 -9.27 23.41 -30.11
CA ALA A 174 -10.59 23.98 -29.92
C ALA A 174 -11.12 24.57 -31.22
N LEU A 175 -12.41 24.39 -31.45
CA LEU A 175 -13.20 25.03 -32.49
C LEU A 175 -14.36 25.75 -31.81
N GLY A 176 -14.69 26.94 -32.27
CA GLY A 176 -15.83 27.62 -31.72
C GLY A 176 -16.19 28.87 -32.49
N GLY A 177 -17.36 29.39 -32.16
CA GLY A 177 -17.87 30.57 -32.78
C GLY A 177 -18.62 31.45 -31.81
N SER A 178 -18.90 32.66 -32.27
CA SER A 178 -19.68 33.63 -31.55
C SER A 178 -20.61 34.37 -32.49
N ALA A 179 -21.77 34.78 -31.99
CA ALA A 179 -22.79 35.51 -32.74
C ALA A 179 -23.30 36.68 -31.92
N ARG A 180 -23.51 37.83 -32.57
CA ARG A 180 -24.21 38.98 -32.00
C ARG A 180 -25.66 38.92 -32.47
N LEU A 181 -26.59 38.69 -31.53
CA LEU A 181 -28.01 38.57 -31.84
C LEU A 181 -28.69 39.95 -31.94
N ASP A 182 -28.26 40.87 -31.08
CA ASP A 182 -28.70 42.28 -31.05
C ASP A 182 -27.49 43.17 -30.71
N ASN A 183 -27.62 44.49 -30.85
CA ASN A 183 -26.58 45.46 -30.48
C ASN A 183 -26.03 45.28 -29.05
N ASN A 184 -26.82 44.67 -28.17
CA ASN A 184 -26.51 44.50 -26.75
C ASN A 184 -26.28 43.04 -26.34
N LEU A 185 -26.52 42.04 -27.21
CA LEU A 185 -26.50 40.62 -26.85
C LEU A 185 -25.53 39.82 -27.74
N THR A 186 -24.58 39.14 -27.10
CA THR A 186 -23.63 38.23 -27.75
C THR A 186 -23.69 36.84 -27.14
N VAL A 187 -23.55 35.82 -27.97
CA VAL A 187 -23.45 34.42 -27.56
C VAL A 187 -22.16 33.82 -28.12
N ARG A 188 -21.53 32.92 -27.37
CA ARG A 188 -20.32 32.19 -27.76
C ARG A 188 -20.49 30.72 -27.44
N GLY A 189 -19.98 29.86 -28.31
CA GLY A 189 -19.97 28.41 -28.13
C GLY A 189 -18.66 27.83 -28.64
N ALA A 190 -18.10 26.88 -27.91
CA ALA A 190 -16.85 26.23 -28.25
C ALA A 190 -16.88 24.74 -27.90
N ALA A 191 -16.16 23.94 -28.69
CA ALA A 191 -15.87 22.54 -28.43
C ALA A 191 -14.36 22.33 -28.58
N SER A 192 -13.77 21.46 -27.77
CA SER A 192 -12.35 21.15 -27.83
C SER A 192 -12.10 19.67 -27.61
N TYR A 193 -10.98 19.17 -28.14
CA TYR A 193 -10.61 17.78 -28.07
C TYR A 193 -9.12 17.63 -27.73
N SER A 194 -8.82 16.62 -26.92
CA SER A 194 -7.48 16.12 -26.64
C SER A 194 -7.52 14.59 -26.58
N ASP A 195 -6.37 13.94 -26.80
CA ASP A 195 -6.30 12.48 -26.78
C ASP A 195 -6.48 11.93 -25.35
N ALA A 196 -6.01 12.65 -24.33
CA ALA A 196 -6.06 12.19 -22.95
C ALA A 196 -7.39 12.50 -22.22
N SER A 197 -8.01 13.68 -22.39
CA SER A 197 -9.28 14.03 -21.71
C SER A 197 -10.54 13.87 -22.56
N GLY A 198 -10.43 13.72 -23.89
CA GLY A 198 -11.59 13.56 -24.77
C GLY A 198 -12.24 14.90 -25.15
N LEU A 199 -13.57 14.94 -25.28
CA LEU A 199 -14.31 16.12 -25.74
C LEU A 199 -14.72 17.05 -24.57
N GLY A 200 -14.41 18.34 -24.69
CA GLY A 200 -14.91 19.41 -23.85
C GLY A 200 -15.82 20.37 -24.63
N VAL A 201 -16.84 20.94 -23.97
CA VAL A 201 -17.74 21.93 -24.56
C VAL A 201 -17.96 23.10 -23.60
N ALA A 202 -18.14 24.30 -24.15
CA ALA A 202 -18.40 25.52 -23.40
C ALA A 202 -19.37 26.43 -24.17
N ALA A 203 -20.18 27.19 -23.43
CA ALA A 203 -21.04 28.23 -23.99
C ALA A 203 -21.07 29.44 -23.05
N GLY A 204 -21.24 30.64 -23.59
CA GLY A 204 -21.30 31.88 -22.84
C GLY A 204 -22.22 32.90 -23.49
N VAL A 205 -22.79 33.78 -22.68
CA VAL A 205 -23.65 34.89 -23.11
C VAL A 205 -23.12 36.18 -22.51
N GLY A 206 -23.05 37.24 -23.30
CA GLY A 206 -22.65 38.57 -22.87
C GLY A 206 -23.72 39.61 -23.20
N TRP A 207 -24.03 40.47 -22.23
CA TRP A 207 -24.91 41.62 -22.39
C TRP A 207 -24.15 42.92 -22.12
N SER A 208 -24.33 43.95 -22.93
CA SER A 208 -23.74 45.30 -22.75
C SER A 208 -24.82 46.38 -22.82
N TRP A 209 -24.66 47.52 -22.14
CA TRP A 209 -25.56 48.69 -22.21
C TRP A 209 -24.76 49.98 -22.44
#